data_AF-X0Y076-F1
#
_entry.id   AF-X0Y076-F1
#
_cell.length_a   1.000
_cell.length_b   1.000
_cell.length_c   1.000
_cell.angle_alpha   90.00
_cell.angle_beta   90.00
_cell.angle_gamma   90.00
#
_symmetry.space_group_name_H-M   'P 1'
#
loop_
_entity.id
_entity.type
_entity.pdbx_description
1 polymer ?
#
loop_
_entity_poly.entity_id
_entity_poly.type
_entity_poly.pdbx_seq_one_letter_code
_entity_poly.pdbx_strand_id
1 'polypeptide(L)' 'IEKLKQLKVDKVEPMSHVLPLKNVFREDKVGPSLPQEQVLANAPSVKGNSFSVPRVIE' A
#
# COMPACT_ATOMS: atom_id res chain seq x y z
N ILE A 1 -4.06 6.21 -24.90
CA ILE A 1 -4.43 4.77 -24.90
C ILE A 1 -4.55 4.22 -26.33
N GLU A 2 -5.24 4.90 -27.25
CA GLU A 2 -5.50 4.36 -28.60
C GLU A 2 -4.25 3.97 -29.41
N LYS A 3 -3.17 4.75 -29.32
CA LYS A 3 -1.89 4.43 -29.98
C LYS A 3 -1.28 3.09 -29.53
N LEU A 4 -1.54 2.66 -28.30
CA LEU A 4 -1.00 1.41 -27.76
C LEU A 4 -1.66 0.17 -28.38
N LYS A 5 -2.90 0.30 -28.90
CA LYS A 5 -3.62 -0.80 -29.55
C LYS A 5 -3.03 -1.21 -30.90
N GLN A 6 -2.15 -0.39 -31.47
CA GLN A 6 -1.52 -0.64 -32.78
C GLN A 6 -0.36 -1.65 -32.68
N LEU A 7 0.13 -1.93 -31.46
CA LEU A 7 1.21 -2.86 -31.20
C LEU A 7 0.65 -4.24 -30.85
N LYS A 8 1.12 -5.27 -31.56
CA LYS A 8 0.80 -6.67 -31.23
C LYS A 8 1.73 -7.16 -30.13
N VAL A 9 1.16 -7.44 -28.96
CA VAL A 9 1.90 -7.91 -27.78
C VAL A 9 1.36 -9.24 -27.26
N ASP A 10 0.58 -9.97 -28.07
CA ASP A 10 -0.11 -11.22 -27.70
C ASP A 10 0.83 -12.35 -27.23
N LYS A 11 2.13 -12.22 -27.48
CA LYS A 11 3.19 -13.19 -27.14
C LYS A 11 4.22 -12.65 -26.15
N VAL A 12 4.00 -11.45 -25.60
CA VAL A 12 4.91 -10.81 -24.66
C VAL A 12 4.29 -10.90 -23.27
N GLU A 13 4.95 -11.60 -22.38
CA GLU A 13 4.53 -11.65 -20.98
C GLU A 13 4.58 -10.24 -20.36
N PRO A 14 3.53 -9.82 -19.64
CA PRO A 14 3.53 -8.54 -18.95
C PRO A 14 4.69 -8.44 -17.95
N MET A 15 5.42 -7.33 -17.98
CA MET A 15 6.46 -7.05 -17.00
C MET A 15 5.87 -6.32 -15.80
N SER A 16 5.69 -7.02 -14.68
CA SER A 16 5.17 -6.42 -13.45
C SER A 16 6.19 -5.54 -12.71
N HIS A 17 7.47 -5.95 -12.73
CA HIS A 17 8.57 -5.25 -12.07
C HIS A 17 9.81 -5.32 -12.94
N VAL A 18 10.59 -4.24 -12.99
CA VAL A 18 11.82 -4.15 -13.79
C VAL A 18 12.99 -4.96 -13.19
N LEU A 19 12.99 -5.14 -11.87
CA LEU A 19 14.01 -5.91 -11.17
C LEU A 19 13.56 -7.36 -10.97
N PRO A 20 14.44 -8.35 -11.19
CA PRO A 20 14.11 -9.76 -11.02
C PRO A 20 14.17 -10.19 -9.54
N LEU A 21 13.42 -9.49 -8.68
CA LEU A 21 13.36 -9.77 -7.24
C LEU A 21 12.58 -11.06 -6.97
N LYS A 22 13.10 -11.88 -6.06
CA LYS A 22 12.45 -13.12 -5.61
C LYS A 22 12.64 -13.27 -4.11
N ASN A 23 11.62 -13.77 -3.42
CA ASN A 23 11.71 -14.20 -2.01
C ASN A 23 12.32 -13.15 -1.07
N VAL A 24 11.91 -11.88 -1.22
CA VAL A 24 12.40 -10.78 -0.39
C VAL A 24 11.65 -10.80 0.93
N PHE A 25 12.19 -11.55 1.90
CA PHE A 25 11.63 -11.66 3.24
C PHE A 25 12.20 -10.62 4.21
N ARG A 26 11.41 -10.30 5.23
CA ARG A 26 11.84 -9.51 6.39
C ARG A 26 12.07 -10.47 7.55
N GLU A 27 13.15 -10.25 8.30
CA GLU A 27 13.43 -10.93 9.58
C GLU A 27 12.27 -10.73 10.58
N ASP A 28 11.90 -11.79 11.30
CA ASP A 28 10.86 -11.72 12.33
C ASP A 28 11.42 -11.14 13.64
N LYS A 29 11.66 -9.84 13.63
CA LYS A 29 12.16 -9.07 14.78
C LYS A 29 11.26 -7.86 15.03
N VAL A 30 11.00 -7.59 16.30
CA VAL A 30 10.22 -6.42 16.75
C VAL A 30 11.05 -5.15 16.53
N GLY A 31 10.46 -4.15 15.89
CA GLY A 31 11.01 -2.80 15.74
C GLY A 31 10.24 -1.78 16.59
N PRO A 32 10.81 -0.58 16.82
CA PRO A 32 10.08 0.49 17.50
C PRO A 32 8.87 0.93 16.67
N SER A 33 7.74 1.10 17.34
CA SER A 33 6.54 1.71 16.73
C SER A 33 6.65 3.23 16.74
N LEU A 34 5.92 3.89 15.84
CA LEU A 34 5.82 5.35 15.84
C LEU A 34 5.12 5.85 17.13
N PRO A 35 5.51 7.02 17.67
CA PRO A 35 4.78 7.65 18.75
C PRO A 35 3.34 7.93 18.35
N GLN A 36 2.41 7.71 19.29
CA GLN A 36 0.98 7.87 19.03
C GLN A 36 0.60 9.24 18.46
N GLU A 37 1.24 10.30 18.96
CA GLU A 37 1.05 11.67 18.47
C GLU A 37 1.37 11.79 16.97
N GLN A 38 2.46 11.18 16.51
CA GLN A 38 2.84 11.19 15.09
C GLN A 38 1.87 10.36 14.24
N VAL A 39 1.39 9.24 14.77
CA VAL A 39 0.42 8.38 14.08
C VAL A 39 -0.91 9.12 13.86
N LEU A 40 -1.35 9.91 14.84
CA LEU A 40 -2.63 10.62 14.79
C LEU A 40 -2.55 12.03 14.18
N ALA A 41 -1.33 12.54 13.91
CA ALA A 41 -1.11 13.92 13.47
C ALA A 41 -1.91 14.34 12.22
N ASN A 42 -2.16 13.39 11.31
CA ASN A 42 -2.89 13.63 10.06
C ASN A 42 -4.28 12.97 10.04
N ALA A 43 -4.78 12.50 11.18
CA ALA A 43 -6.09 11.88 11.26
C ALA A 43 -7.21 12.90 11.00
N PRO A 44 -8.16 12.64 10.08
CA PRO A 44 -9.29 13.54 9.84
C PRO A 44 -10.18 13.77 11.06
N SER A 45 -10.28 12.76 11.94
CA SER A 45 -11.00 12.85 13.21
C SER A 45 -10.36 11.90 14.22
N VAL A 46 -10.13 12.40 15.44
CA VAL A 46 -9.51 11.67 16.53
C VAL A 46 -10.47 11.64 17.70
N LYS A 47 -10.64 10.46 18.31
CA LYS A 47 -11.37 10.29 19.57
C LYS A 47 -10.46 9.60 20.58
N GLY A 48 -9.94 10.38 21.53
CA GLY A 48 -8.91 9.92 22.46
C GLY A 48 -7.67 9.44 21.70
N ASN A 49 -7.39 8.16 21.82
CA ASN A 49 -6.18 7.52 21.28
C ASN A 49 -6.43 6.71 20.00
N SER A 50 -7.47 7.08 19.24
CA SER A 50 -7.96 6.30 18.10
C SER A 50 -8.47 7.19 16.96
N PHE A 51 -8.40 6.66 15.74
CA PHE A 51 -9.08 7.23 14.58
C PHE A 51 -10.59 7.08 14.75
N SER A 52 -11.32 8.16 14.52
CA SER A 52 -12.78 8.17 14.58
C SER A 52 -13.36 8.01 13.17
N VAL A 53 -14.22 7.01 12.99
CA VAL A 53 -14.91 6.72 11.72
C VAL A 53 -16.41 6.58 11.96
N PRO A 54 -17.26 6.93 10.97
CA PRO A 54 -18.67 6.61 11.05
C PRO A 54 -18.89 5.12 11.26
N ARG A 55 -19.80 4.76 12.16
CA ARG A 55 -20.19 3.37 12.36
C ARG A 55 -20.87 2.88 11.08
N VAL A 56 -20.42 1.74 10.55
CA VAL A 56 -21.15 1.01 9.51
C VAL A 56 -22.35 0.36 10.20
N ILE A 57 -23.56 0.75 9.79
CA ILE A 57 -24.84 0.19 10.24
C ILE A 57 -25.53 -0.31 8.97
N GLU A 58 -26.19 -1.48 9.04
CA GLU A 58 -27.18 -1.91 8.03
C GLU A 58 -28.55 -1.28 8.30
#